data_AF-A0AB34IH00-F1
#
_entry.id   AF-A0AB34IH00-F1
#
_cell.length_a   1.000
_cell.length_b   1.000
_cell.length_c   1.000
_cell.angle_alpha   90.00
_cell.angle_beta   90.00
_cell.angle_gamma   90.00
#
_symmetry.space_group_name_H-M   'P 1'
#
loop_
_entity.id
_entity.type
_entity.pdbx_description
1 polymer ?
#
loop_
_entity_poly.entity_id
_entity_poly.type
_entity_poly.pdbx_seq_one_letter_code
_entity_poly.pdbx_strand_id
1 'polypeptide(L)'
;MRPQPDGVILLERRALGRCTDSLAGETDHSTFVPLPDELHGRLVWRVDDTQEVVELRLAEHEAAVTARRPREVRRGGRTAPSLQQCA
;
A
#
# COMPACT_ATOMS: atom_id res chain seq x y z
N MET A 1 -2.28 -16.16 -14.53
CA MET A 1 -3.05 -15.09 -13.87
C MET A 1 -2.57 -13.78 -14.50
N ARG A 2 -3.42 -13.00 -15.18
CA ARG A 2 -2.97 -11.69 -15.69
C ARG A 2 -2.93 -10.74 -14.48
N PRO A 3 -1.85 -9.99 -14.25
CA PRO A 3 -1.81 -9.03 -13.15
C PRO A 3 -2.91 -7.99 -13.37
N GLN A 4 -3.66 -7.68 -12.31
CA GLN A 4 -4.63 -6.58 -12.31
C GLN A 4 -3.90 -5.27 -12.66
N PRO A 5 -4.57 -4.31 -13.32
CA PRO A 5 -3.94 -3.05 -13.72
C PRO A 5 -3.27 -2.33 -12.53
N ASP A 6 -3.85 -2.41 -11.34
CA ASP A 6 -3.29 -1.82 -10.13
C ASP A 6 -2.00 -2.54 -9.66
N GLY A 7 -1.92 -3.85 -9.84
CA GLY A 7 -0.73 -4.64 -9.51
C GLY A 7 0.47 -4.27 -10.39
N VAL A 8 0.23 -4.02 -11.68
CA VAL A 8 1.26 -3.54 -12.62
C VAL A 8 1.78 -2.16 -12.19
N ILE A 9 0.88 -1.25 -11.82
CA ILE A 9 1.26 0.10 -11.36
C ILE A 9 2.08 0.03 -10.06
N LEU A 10 1.71 -0.84 -9.11
CA LEU A 10 2.46 -1.01 -7.86
C LEU A 10 3.85 -1.62 -8.10
N LEU A 11 3.95 -2.57 -9.02
CA LEU A 11 5.21 -3.19 -9.41
C LEU A 11 6.14 -2.18 -10.08
N GLU A 12 5.73 -1.64 -11.22
CA GLU A 12 6.59 -0.84 -12.09
C GLU A 12 6.79 0.58 -11.57
N ARG A 13 5.73 1.21 -11.04
CA ARG A 13 5.77 2.65 -10.72
C ARG A 13 6.09 2.95 -9.27
N ARG A 14 6.19 1.92 -8.43
CA ARG A 14 6.49 2.09 -7.01
C ARG A 14 7.64 1.20 -6.57
N ALA A 15 7.52 -0.12 -6.67
CA ALA A 15 8.48 -1.01 -6.03
C ALA A 15 9.86 -0.99 -6.70
N LEU A 16 9.92 -1.14 -8.03
CA LEU A 16 11.18 -1.34 -8.75
C LEU A 16 12.09 -0.11 -8.81
N GLY A 17 11.54 1.11 -8.68
CA GLY A 17 12.35 2.33 -8.65
C GLY A 17 12.48 2.97 -7.27
N ARG A 18 11.99 2.31 -6.20
CA ARG A 18 12.09 2.82 -4.84
C ARG A 18 13.54 2.79 -4.35
N CYS A 19 14.00 3.91 -3.79
CA CYS A 19 15.29 4.01 -3.16
C CYS A 19 15.19 4.85 -1.87
N THR A 20 16.06 4.60 -0.91
CA THR A 20 16.11 5.31 0.37
C THR A 20 17.45 5.99 0.54
N ASP A 21 17.46 7.27 0.90
CA ASP A 21 18.67 7.97 1.35
C ASP A 21 19.10 7.40 2.72
N SER A 22 20.28 6.77 2.79
CA SER A 22 20.76 6.17 4.03
C SER A 22 20.99 7.16 5.18
N LEU A 23 21.15 8.46 4.90
CA LEU A 23 21.40 9.49 5.92
C LEU A 23 20.10 10.14 6.39
N ALA A 24 19.23 10.54 5.47
CA ALA A 24 17.96 11.20 5.78
C ALA A 24 16.84 10.21 6.15
N GLY A 25 16.94 8.95 5.69
CA GLY A 25 15.87 7.96 5.81
C GLY A 25 14.69 8.20 4.86
N GLU A 26 14.77 9.23 4.01
CA GLU A 26 13.73 9.58 3.05
C GLU A 26 13.72 8.57 1.89
N THR A 27 12.51 8.18 1.49
CA THR A 27 12.29 7.15 0.49
C THR A 27 11.57 7.73 -0.71
N ASP A 28 12.27 7.71 -1.85
CA ASP A 28 11.85 8.31 -3.12
C ASP A 28 11.85 7.29 -4.25
N HIS A 29 11.54 7.76 -5.47
CA HIS A 29 11.56 6.95 -6.69
C HIS A 29 12.48 7.54 -7.75
N SER A 30 13.56 6.82 -8.06
CA SER A 30 14.64 7.29 -8.95
C SER A 30 14.20 7.70 -10.35
N THR A 31 13.14 7.09 -10.88
CA THR A 31 12.62 7.39 -12.23
C THR A 31 11.63 8.56 -12.28
N PHE A 32 10.83 8.80 -11.23
CA PHE A 32 9.76 9.81 -11.25
C PHE A 32 10.13 11.07 -10.49
N VAL A 33 11.08 10.97 -9.57
CA VAL A 33 11.64 12.08 -8.82
C VAL A 33 13.08 12.24 -9.27
N PRO A 34 13.47 13.37 -9.90
CA PRO A 34 14.85 13.62 -10.23
C PRO A 34 15.66 13.75 -8.94
N LEU A 35 16.54 12.78 -8.70
CA LEU A 35 17.38 12.76 -7.50
C LEU A 35 18.63 13.63 -7.74
N PRO A 36 18.99 14.52 -6.80
CA PRO A 36 20.26 15.23 -6.84
C PRO A 36 21.48 14.30 -6.96
N ASP A 37 22.50 14.73 -7.69
CA ASP A 37 23.71 13.92 -7.95
C ASP A 37 24.40 13.48 -6.65
N GLU A 38 24.36 14.32 -5.62
CA GLU A 38 24.99 14.06 -4.32
C GLU A 38 24.35 12.87 -3.57
N LEU A 39 23.09 12.53 -3.90
CA LEU A 39 22.37 11.41 -3.30
C LEU A 39 22.82 10.06 -3.85
N HIS A 40 23.23 9.98 -5.12
CA HIS A 40 23.39 8.70 -5.82
C HIS A 40 24.34 7.72 -5.11
N GLY A 41 25.42 8.23 -4.50
CA GLY A 41 26.39 7.40 -3.77
C GLY A 41 25.91 6.84 -2.42
N ARG A 42 24.77 7.32 -1.90
CA ARG A 42 24.20 6.92 -0.60
C ARG A 42 22.78 6.36 -0.69
N LEU A 43 22.24 6.26 -1.90
CA LEU A 43 20.96 5.59 -2.12
C LEU A 43 21.11 4.10 -1.83
N VAL A 44 20.12 3.56 -1.13
CA VAL A 44 20.02 2.13 -0.81
C VAL A 44 18.72 1.60 -1.37
N TRP A 45 18.79 0.44 -1.99
CA TRP A 45 17.63 -0.31 -2.49
C TRP A 45 17.34 -1.47 -1.56
N ARG A 46 16.06 -1.78 -1.39
CA ARG A 46 15.69 -2.97 -0.66
C ARG A 46 15.97 -4.19 -1.51
N VAL A 47 16.55 -5.21 -0.88
CA VAL A 47 16.83 -6.49 -1.52
C VAL A 47 15.57 -7.20 -2.05
N ASP A 48 14.42 -6.92 -1.44
CA ASP A 48 13.14 -7.52 -1.81
C ASP A 48 12.37 -6.77 -2.90
N ASP A 49 12.90 -5.64 -3.42
CA ASP A 49 12.32 -4.90 -4.55
C ASP A 49 12.74 -5.51 -5.90
N THR A 50 12.57 -6.82 -6.02
CA THR A 50 12.70 -7.56 -7.29
C THR A 50 11.32 -7.85 -7.86
N GLN A 51 11.24 -8.05 -9.17
CA GLN A 51 9.96 -8.28 -9.82
C GLN A 51 9.25 -9.51 -9.25
N GLU A 52 9.98 -10.60 -9.11
CA GLU A 52 9.47 -11.89 -8.64
C GLU A 52 8.93 -11.80 -7.21
N VAL A 53 9.65 -11.12 -6.31
CA VAL A 53 9.25 -10.98 -4.90
C VAL A 53 8.04 -10.06 -4.77
N VAL A 54 7.98 -8.98 -5.55
CA VAL A 54 6.84 -8.05 -5.51
C VAL A 54 5.60 -8.70 -6.09
N GLU A 55 5.71 -9.44 -7.19
CA GLU A 55 4.59 -10.21 -7.78
C GLU A 55 4.03 -11.23 -6.77
N LEU A 56 4.91 -11.97 -6.08
CA LEU A 56 4.50 -12.92 -5.04
C LEU A 56 3.74 -12.22 -3.91
N ARG A 57 4.27 -11.10 -3.40
CA ARG A 57 3.64 -10.33 -2.32
C ARG A 57 2.28 -9.76 -2.73
N LEU A 58 2.12 -9.33 -3.97
CA LEU A 58 0.84 -8.86 -4.50
C LEU A 58 -0.18 -9.99 -4.54
N ALA A 59 0.20 -11.17 -5.01
CA ALA A 59 -0.68 -12.35 -5.04
C ALA A 59 -1.10 -12.79 -3.62
N GLU A 60 -0.15 -12.85 -2.68
CA GLU A 60 -0.43 -13.16 -1.27
C GLU A 60 -1.37 -12.14 -0.63
N HIS A 61 -1.15 -10.85 -0.91
CA HIS A 61 -2.00 -9.78 -0.42
C HIS A 61 -3.43 -9.87 -0.98
N GLU A 62 -3.59 -10.08 -2.28
CA GLU A 62 -4.90 -10.24 -2.92
C GLU A 62 -5.67 -11.42 -2.32
N ALA A 63 -4.99 -12.56 -2.12
CA ALA A 63 -5.57 -13.73 -1.46
C ALA A 63 -6.01 -13.42 -0.02
N ALA A 64 -5.16 -12.74 0.76
CA ALA A 64 -5.45 -12.38 2.15
C ALA A 64 -6.59 -11.36 2.27
N VAL A 65 -6.65 -10.36 1.38
CA VAL A 65 -7.73 -9.36 1.33
C VAL A 65 -9.05 -10.02 0.94
N THR A 66 -9.04 -10.90 -0.07
CA THR A 66 -10.24 -11.62 -0.52
C THR A 66 -10.77 -12.56 0.57
N ALA A 67 -9.88 -13.23 1.30
CA ALA A 67 -10.25 -14.13 2.38
C ALA A 67 -10.81 -13.40 3.61
N ARG A 68 -10.50 -12.12 3.81
CA ARG A 68 -11.12 -11.31 4.85
C ARG A 68 -12.57 -11.03 4.47
N ARG A 69 -13.52 -11.77 5.06
CA ARG A 69 -14.94 -11.40 5.01
C ARG A 69 -15.09 -9.92 5.36
N PRO A 70 -15.99 -9.17 4.70
CA PRO A 70 -16.28 -7.80 5.08
C PRO A 70 -16.57 -7.78 6.58
N ARG A 71 -15.87 -6.93 7.33
CA ARG A 71 -16.23 -6.68 8.73
C ARG A 71 -17.69 -6.27 8.70
N GLU A 72 -18.54 -7.10 9.29
CA GLU A 72 -19.96 -6.81 9.42
C GLU A 72 -20.07 -5.47 10.15
N VAL A 73 -20.40 -4.43 9.41
CA VAL A 73 -20.64 -3.10 9.98
C VAL A 73 -21.86 -3.30 10.87
N ARG A 74 -21.63 -3.44 12.18
CA ARG A 74 -22.69 -3.42 13.17
C ARG A 74 -23.43 -2.10 12.96
N ARG A 75 -24.54 -2.14 12.22
CA ARG A 75 -25.49 -1.02 12.15
C ARG A 75 -25.96 -0.84 13.58
N GLY A 76 -25.36 0.14 14.28
CA GLY A 76 -25.81 0.57 15.60
C GLY A 76 -27.24 1.07 15.45
N GLY A 77 -28.19 0.17 15.70
CA GLY A 77 -29.59 0.52 15.88
C GLY A 77 -29.69 1.40 17.12
N ARG A 78 -29.58 2.71 16.93
CA ARG A 78 -30.07 3.68 17.91
C ARG A 78 -31.59 3.64 17.84
N THR A 79 -32.21 2.77 18.62
CA THR A 79 -33.61 2.97 19.02
C THR A 79 -33.64 4.27 19.83
N ALA A 80 -34.21 5.32 19.24
CA ALA A 80 -34.52 6.55 19.94
C ALA A 80 -35.50 6.23 21.10
N PRO A 81 -35.34 6.84 22.29
CA PRO A 81 -36.34 6.70 23.32
C PRO A 81 -37.61 7.43 22.88
N SER A 82 -38.73 6.69 22.91
CA SER A 82 -40.09 7.20 22.80
C SER A 82 -40.30 8.34 23.79
N LEU A 83 -40.59 9.55 23.31
CA LEU A 83 -41.05 10.67 24.13
C LEU A 83 -42.45 10.34 24.64
N GLN A 84 -42.51 9.89 25.88
CA GLN A 84 -43.76 9.77 26.62
C GLN A 84 -44.30 11.19 26.87
N GLN A 85 -45.46 11.50 26.27
CA GLN A 85 -46.19 12.73 26.51
C GLN A 85 -46.62 12.76 27.98
N CYS A 86 -46.18 13.78 28.73
CA CYS A 86 -46.73 14.08 30.05
C CYS A 86 -48.14 14.67 29.88
N ALA A 87 -49.06 14.17 30.71
CA ALA A 87 -50.45 14.57 30.82
C ALA A 87 -50.64 16.00 31.35
#